data_AF-A0A4R4JDQ7-F1
#
_entry.id   AF-A0A4R4JDQ7-F1
#
_cell.length_a   1.000
_cell.length_b   1.000
_cell.length_c   1.000
_cell.angle_alpha   90.00
_cell.angle_beta   90.00
_cell.angle_gamma   90.00
#
_symmetry.space_group_name_H-M   'P 1'
#
loop_
_entity.id
_entity.type
_entity.pdbx_description
1 polymer ?
#
loop_
_entity_poly.entity_id
_entity_poly.type
_entity_poly.pdbx_seq_one_letter_code
_entity_poly.pdbx_strand_id
1 'polypeptide(L)'
;MDQIRTFSEALAVLHQRHHLFGIERQPKQLKTSDFDGPVVFSDDLKTATVPPAFFTVQTIQELKALGGVPDSQYGSGKMEPHHPLPEPFSAERLADASGNHIDLCKAFRAYIYGDSTLVKDYEEILNAKRFPMKIAFFGGEELTITEDNPLIVQDKNCYGEPVVLVYDQITIEPGGEIIYCTNGTVKANTIIGHGSAQKPNFINKSSNGIDGFDGESGCNGLNGRDGVAGIDKAYGCAVESTAGTDAIDGSSGGLGMGGGSGGNANDIVIDVQLLTGPVSVLSIGGDGGNGGNGGNGGNGGIGGNGGNKVGKCSAGSGGNGGNGGDGGHAGNGGKGGDSGNVYIHLSEGQPVINAQSYGGNGGNGGKGGKGGEGGKGGAGDNSQPGVSGQDGIDGKSGGAGVAGKIYVNGNVQG
;
A
#
# COMPACT_ATOMS: atom_id res chain seq x y z
N MET A 1 -16.82 5.01 -37.85
CA MET A 1 -16.22 4.14 -36.84
C MET A 1 -14.79 3.97 -37.28
N ASP A 2 -13.85 4.56 -36.54
CA ASP A 2 -12.43 4.46 -36.89
C ASP A 2 -11.97 3.06 -36.49
N GLN A 3 -11.45 2.31 -37.46
CA GLN A 3 -10.89 0.98 -37.23
C GLN A 3 -9.71 1.09 -36.27
N ILE A 4 -9.64 0.21 -35.27
CA ILE A 4 -8.45 0.12 -34.42
C ILE A 4 -7.28 -0.30 -35.31
N ARG A 5 -6.18 0.44 -35.19
CA ARG A 5 -4.99 0.24 -36.00
C ARG A 5 -4.38 -1.12 -35.67
N THR A 6 -4.02 -1.86 -36.72
CA THR A 6 -3.13 -3.03 -36.60
C THR A 6 -1.83 -2.64 -35.91
N PHE A 7 -1.10 -3.62 -35.36
CA PHE A 7 0.22 -3.41 -34.78
C PHE A 7 1.15 -2.67 -35.76
N SER A 8 1.15 -3.07 -37.04
CA SER A 8 1.96 -2.43 -38.08
C SER A 8 1.57 -0.97 -38.33
N GLU A 9 0.28 -0.63 -38.32
CA GLU A 9 -0.20 0.75 -38.50
C GLU A 9 0.07 1.62 -37.25
N ALA A 10 -0.14 1.06 -36.06
CA ALA A 10 0.19 1.72 -34.80
C ALA A 10 1.70 2.01 -34.74
N LEU A 11 2.52 1.04 -35.13
CA LEU A 11 3.97 1.17 -35.19
C LEU A 11 4.41 2.21 -36.22
N ALA A 12 3.76 2.27 -37.40
CA ALA A 12 4.05 3.28 -38.40
C ALA A 12 3.77 4.71 -37.87
N VAL A 13 2.67 4.91 -37.14
CA VAL A 13 2.38 6.21 -36.52
C VAL A 13 3.39 6.54 -35.43
N LEU A 14 3.77 5.56 -34.60
CA LEU A 14 4.78 5.75 -33.56
C LEU A 14 6.13 6.15 -34.17
N HIS A 15 6.58 5.48 -35.24
CA HIS A 15 7.83 5.84 -35.94
C HIS A 15 7.78 7.23 -36.58
N GLN A 16 6.63 7.65 -37.10
CA GLN A 16 6.50 8.97 -37.74
C GLN A 16 6.49 10.11 -36.73
N ARG A 17 5.92 9.89 -35.54
CA ARG A 17 5.62 10.97 -34.58
C ARG A 17 6.48 10.94 -33.33
N HIS A 18 7.11 9.81 -33.01
CA HIS A 18 7.86 9.60 -31.79
C HIS A 18 9.24 9.00 -32.06
N HIS A 19 10.16 9.25 -31.12
CA HIS A 19 11.45 8.57 -31.10
C HIS A 19 11.30 7.21 -30.41
N LEU A 20 10.99 6.18 -31.20
CA LEU A 20 10.87 4.80 -30.73
C LEU A 20 12.25 4.12 -30.70
N PHE A 21 12.56 3.43 -29.60
CA PHE A 21 13.77 2.62 -29.46
C PHE A 21 13.49 1.27 -28.80
N GLY A 22 14.25 0.23 -29.17
CA GLY A 22 14.09 -1.12 -28.63
C GLY A 22 12.99 -1.95 -29.29
N ILE A 23 12.34 -1.42 -30.34
CA ILE A 23 11.25 -2.12 -31.05
C ILE A 23 11.74 -3.41 -31.72
N GLU A 24 13.00 -3.43 -32.16
CA GLU A 24 13.64 -4.57 -32.78
C GLU A 24 13.75 -5.80 -31.87
N ARG A 25 13.52 -5.61 -30.57
CA ARG A 25 13.55 -6.67 -29.54
C ARG A 25 12.15 -7.19 -29.20
N GLN A 26 11.09 -6.56 -29.73
CA GLN A 26 9.73 -7.02 -29.48
C GLN A 26 9.45 -8.28 -30.32
N PRO A 27 9.04 -9.39 -29.68
CA PRO A 27 8.71 -10.59 -30.41
C PRO A 27 7.41 -10.40 -31.20
N LYS A 28 7.38 -10.87 -32.45
CA LYS A 28 6.15 -10.88 -33.25
C LYS A 28 5.06 -11.75 -32.61
N GLN A 29 5.46 -12.87 -32.02
CA GLN A 29 4.57 -13.79 -31.32
C GLN A 29 5.16 -14.08 -29.96
N LEU A 30 4.36 -13.97 -28.90
CA LEU A 30 4.75 -14.32 -27.55
C LEU A 30 3.74 -15.29 -26.95
N LYS A 31 4.22 -16.44 -26.47
CA LYS A 31 3.46 -17.33 -25.60
C LYS A 31 4.10 -17.35 -24.22
N THR A 32 3.30 -17.07 -23.20
CA THR A 32 3.79 -16.96 -21.81
C THR A 32 4.35 -18.27 -21.25
N SER A 33 3.86 -19.42 -21.73
CA SER A 33 4.40 -20.74 -21.40
C SER A 33 5.82 -21.02 -21.92
N ASP A 34 6.36 -20.15 -22.77
CA ASP A 34 7.73 -20.29 -23.27
C ASP A 34 8.78 -19.81 -22.24
N PHE A 35 8.33 -19.30 -21.09
CA PHE A 35 9.17 -18.77 -20.01
C PHE A 35 9.04 -19.60 -18.73
N ASP A 36 10.09 -19.60 -17.91
CA ASP A 36 10.07 -20.22 -16.59
C ASP A 36 9.37 -19.28 -15.59
N GLY A 37 8.07 -19.47 -15.41
CA GLY A 37 7.23 -18.70 -14.49
C GLY A 37 6.56 -17.46 -15.10
N PRO A 38 6.08 -16.50 -14.27
CA PRO A 38 5.36 -15.34 -14.75
C PRO A 38 6.16 -14.51 -15.76
N VAL A 39 5.48 -14.02 -16.79
CA VAL A 39 6.06 -13.06 -17.74
C VAL A 39 5.80 -11.66 -17.23
N VAL A 40 6.85 -10.85 -17.11
CA VAL A 40 6.76 -9.48 -16.59
C VAL A 40 6.99 -8.48 -17.72
N PHE A 41 5.99 -7.66 -18.00
CA PHE A 41 6.11 -6.46 -18.82
C PHE A 41 6.29 -5.25 -17.90
N SER A 42 7.47 -4.65 -17.94
CA SER A 42 7.84 -3.55 -17.05
C SER A 42 8.62 -2.45 -17.76
N ASP A 43 8.53 -1.25 -17.21
CA ASP A 43 9.30 -0.06 -17.58
C ASP A 43 10.79 -0.14 -17.17
N ASP A 44 11.14 -1.08 -16.28
CA ASP A 44 12.51 -1.36 -15.86
C ASP A 44 13.08 -2.59 -16.59
N LEU A 45 14.21 -2.37 -17.27
CA LEU A 45 14.91 -3.41 -18.04
C LEU A 45 15.39 -4.57 -17.15
N LYS A 46 15.55 -4.37 -15.84
CA LYS A 46 16.01 -5.41 -14.91
C LYS A 46 14.87 -6.32 -14.44
N THR A 47 13.65 -5.81 -14.38
CA THR A 47 12.47 -6.55 -13.92
C THR A 47 11.73 -7.20 -15.07
N ALA A 48 11.80 -6.63 -16.27
CA ALA A 48 11.07 -7.12 -17.44
C ALA A 48 11.63 -8.46 -17.96
N THR A 49 10.76 -9.44 -18.13
CA THR A 49 11.09 -10.74 -18.76
C THR A 49 11.40 -10.57 -20.24
N VAL A 50 10.65 -9.68 -20.90
CA VAL A 50 10.91 -9.23 -22.28
C VAL A 50 11.41 -7.79 -22.21
N PRO A 51 12.51 -7.43 -22.90
CA PRO A 51 12.97 -6.04 -22.91
C PRO A 51 11.89 -5.10 -23.46
N PRO A 52 11.47 -4.05 -22.73
CA PRO A 52 10.55 -3.05 -23.26
C PRO A 52 11.14 -2.30 -24.46
N ALA A 53 10.29 -1.95 -25.40
CA ALA A 53 10.50 -0.80 -26.26
C ALA A 53 10.05 0.46 -25.53
N PHE A 54 10.54 1.62 -25.97
CA PHE A 54 10.15 2.89 -25.38
C PHE A 54 9.96 3.94 -26.45
N PHE A 55 9.01 4.84 -26.18
CA PHE A 55 8.84 6.09 -26.91
C PHE A 55 8.57 7.22 -25.92
N THR A 56 8.70 8.45 -26.39
CA THR A 56 8.47 9.65 -25.59
C THR A 56 7.23 10.38 -26.07
N VAL A 57 6.38 10.75 -25.12
CA VAL A 57 5.21 11.60 -25.31
C VAL A 57 5.55 13.01 -24.82
N GLN A 58 5.19 14.03 -25.59
CA GLN A 58 5.55 15.42 -25.32
C GLN A 58 4.49 16.16 -24.50
N THR A 59 3.23 15.72 -24.56
CA THR A 59 2.13 16.43 -23.90
C THR A 59 1.05 15.48 -23.37
N ILE A 60 0.25 15.98 -22.43
CA ILE A 60 -0.87 15.24 -21.85
C ILE A 60 -1.98 14.97 -22.87
N GLN A 61 -2.16 15.87 -23.84
CA GLN A 61 -3.11 15.71 -24.94
C GLN A 61 -2.71 14.52 -25.81
N GLU A 62 -1.42 14.40 -26.11
CA GLU A 62 -0.88 13.29 -26.88
C GLU A 62 -1.00 11.97 -26.10
N LEU A 63 -0.70 11.98 -24.80
CA LEU A 63 -0.89 10.80 -23.95
C LEU A 63 -2.36 10.34 -23.92
N LYS A 64 -3.30 11.29 -23.78
CA LYS A 64 -4.74 11.01 -23.82
C LYS A 64 -5.15 10.39 -25.17
N ALA A 65 -4.70 10.96 -26.27
CA ALA A 65 -5.02 10.45 -27.61
C ALA A 65 -4.45 9.04 -27.85
N LEU A 66 -3.32 8.71 -27.23
CA LEU A 66 -2.67 7.41 -27.39
C LEU A 66 -3.26 6.33 -26.49
N GLY A 67 -3.66 6.64 -25.25
CA GLY A 67 -4.08 5.59 -24.31
C GLY A 67 -5.08 6.00 -23.24
N GLY A 68 -5.60 7.22 -23.28
CA GLY A 68 -6.65 7.69 -22.38
C GLY A 68 -8.07 7.39 -22.88
N VAL A 69 -9.06 7.83 -22.10
CA VAL A 69 -10.47 7.72 -22.44
C VAL A 69 -10.90 8.96 -23.22
N PRO A 70 -11.41 8.87 -24.46
CA PRO A 70 -11.78 10.05 -25.25
C PRO A 70 -12.89 10.88 -24.59
N ASP A 71 -12.82 12.22 -24.69
CA ASP A 71 -13.88 13.12 -24.19
C ASP A 71 -15.26 12.85 -24.83
N SER A 72 -15.26 12.30 -26.04
CA SER A 72 -16.48 11.89 -26.74
C SER A 72 -17.24 10.77 -26.03
N GLN A 73 -16.67 10.13 -25.02
CA GLN A 73 -17.33 9.15 -24.17
C GLN A 73 -18.06 9.77 -22.97
N TYR A 74 -17.94 11.08 -22.77
CA TYR A 74 -18.56 11.81 -21.67
C TYR A 74 -19.73 12.68 -22.12
N GLY A 75 -20.60 13.02 -21.17
CA GLY A 75 -21.75 13.90 -21.35
C GLY A 75 -23.10 13.20 -21.43
N SER A 76 -24.13 13.94 -21.84
CA SER A 76 -25.53 13.48 -21.78
C SER A 76 -25.75 12.15 -22.51
N GLY A 77 -26.26 11.15 -21.76
CA GLY A 77 -26.51 9.79 -22.27
C GLY A 77 -25.26 8.91 -22.42
N LYS A 78 -24.11 9.35 -21.88
CA LYS A 78 -22.85 8.60 -21.87
C LYS A 78 -22.30 8.52 -20.43
N MET A 79 -20.98 8.45 -20.26
CA MET A 79 -20.38 8.48 -18.92
C MET A 79 -20.54 9.86 -18.29
N GLU A 80 -20.93 9.85 -17.02
CA GLU A 80 -20.80 11.02 -16.15
C GLU A 80 -19.35 11.14 -15.64
N PRO A 81 -18.85 12.38 -15.45
CA PRO A 81 -17.57 12.61 -14.78
C PRO A 81 -17.56 11.97 -13.39
N HIS A 82 -16.51 11.20 -13.09
CA HIS A 82 -16.42 10.39 -11.88
C HIS A 82 -15.06 10.41 -11.20
N HIS A 83 -14.07 11.08 -11.79
CA HIS A 83 -12.78 11.29 -11.12
C HIS A 83 -12.87 12.48 -10.16
N PRO A 84 -12.22 12.38 -8.98
CA PRO A 84 -12.06 13.52 -8.10
C PRO A 84 -11.37 14.66 -8.83
N LEU A 85 -12.02 15.83 -8.86
CA LEU A 85 -11.44 17.04 -9.44
C LEU A 85 -10.42 17.66 -8.47
N PRO A 86 -9.37 18.32 -8.99
CA PRO A 86 -8.47 19.12 -8.16
C PRO A 86 -9.20 20.33 -7.57
N GLU A 87 -8.57 20.98 -6.60
CA GLU A 87 -8.98 22.33 -6.22
C GLU A 87 -8.96 23.27 -7.44
N PRO A 88 -9.71 24.39 -7.45
CA PRO A 88 -9.64 25.37 -8.52
C PRO A 88 -8.20 25.79 -8.84
N PHE A 89 -7.90 25.98 -10.13
CA PHE A 89 -6.55 26.28 -10.57
C PHE A 89 -6.03 27.59 -9.95
N SER A 90 -4.78 27.57 -9.50
CA SER A 90 -4.07 28.74 -8.99
C SER A 90 -2.59 28.64 -9.38
N ALA A 91 -2.15 29.52 -10.27
CA ALA A 91 -0.77 29.55 -10.75
C ALA A 91 0.23 29.83 -9.61
N GLU A 92 -0.12 30.74 -8.70
CA GLU A 92 0.71 31.10 -7.53
C GLU A 92 0.94 29.90 -6.62
N ARG A 93 -0.13 29.16 -6.31
CA ARG A 93 -0.06 27.96 -5.46
C ARG A 93 0.78 26.85 -6.09
N LEU A 94 0.73 26.71 -7.41
CA LEU A 94 1.35 25.59 -8.12
C LEU A 94 2.72 25.93 -8.75
N ALA A 95 3.17 27.18 -8.69
CA ALA A 95 4.44 27.61 -9.29
C ALA A 95 5.61 26.71 -8.86
N ASP A 96 5.72 26.47 -7.55
CA ASP A 96 6.79 25.67 -6.94
C ASP A 96 6.36 24.22 -6.64
N ALA A 97 5.16 23.83 -7.04
CA ALA A 97 4.68 22.47 -6.86
C ALA A 97 5.54 21.49 -7.67
N SER A 98 5.85 20.34 -7.05
CA SER A 98 6.42 19.19 -7.77
C SER A 98 5.38 18.57 -8.69
N GLY A 99 5.81 17.83 -9.72
CA GLY A 99 4.90 17.12 -10.62
C GLY A 99 3.97 16.10 -9.92
N ASN A 100 4.30 15.71 -8.68
CA ASN A 100 3.54 14.77 -7.85
C ASN A 100 2.63 15.47 -6.83
N HIS A 101 2.45 16.80 -6.94
CA HIS A 101 1.50 17.53 -6.10
C HIS A 101 0.08 16.97 -6.28
N ILE A 102 -0.68 16.86 -5.19
CA ILE A 102 -1.98 16.16 -5.16
C ILE A 102 -2.96 16.67 -6.23
N ASP A 103 -3.03 17.98 -6.46
CA ASP A 103 -3.90 18.55 -7.49
C ASP A 103 -3.41 18.29 -8.91
N LEU A 104 -2.09 18.22 -9.13
CA LEU A 104 -1.55 17.82 -10.43
C LEU A 104 -1.83 16.33 -10.69
N CYS A 105 -1.79 15.49 -9.66
CA CYS A 105 -2.18 14.07 -9.77
C CYS A 105 -3.68 13.91 -10.07
N LYS A 106 -4.55 14.63 -9.36
CA LYS A 106 -6.01 14.64 -9.63
C LYS A 106 -6.31 15.17 -11.03
N ALA A 107 -5.73 16.31 -11.41
CA ALA A 107 -5.90 16.91 -12.73
C ALA A 107 -5.41 15.96 -13.83
N PHE A 108 -4.23 15.36 -13.67
CA PHE A 108 -3.70 14.41 -14.65
C PHE A 108 -4.62 13.21 -14.84
N ARG A 109 -5.10 12.59 -13.75
CA ARG A 109 -6.00 11.42 -13.81
C ARG A 109 -7.34 11.80 -14.44
N ALA A 110 -7.94 12.91 -14.04
CA ALA A 110 -9.17 13.43 -14.65
C ALA A 110 -8.97 13.82 -16.12
N TYR A 111 -7.80 14.31 -16.51
CA TYR A 111 -7.49 14.64 -17.90
C TYR A 111 -7.39 13.37 -18.75
N ILE A 112 -6.63 12.36 -18.33
CA ILE A 112 -6.38 11.15 -19.13
C ILE A 112 -7.62 10.25 -19.19
N TYR A 113 -8.29 10.03 -18.06
CA TYR A 113 -9.36 9.05 -17.97
C TYR A 113 -10.75 9.66 -17.86
N GLY A 114 -10.89 10.95 -17.55
CA GLY A 114 -12.16 11.67 -17.44
C GLY A 114 -12.46 12.59 -18.62
N ASP A 115 -13.42 13.50 -18.43
CA ASP A 115 -13.66 14.63 -19.33
C ASP A 115 -12.58 15.70 -19.13
N SER A 116 -11.68 15.84 -20.11
CA SER A 116 -10.52 16.72 -20.02
C SER A 116 -10.90 18.20 -19.94
N THR A 117 -12.10 18.56 -20.39
CA THR A 117 -12.57 19.94 -20.37
C THR A 117 -12.75 20.48 -18.95
N LEU A 118 -12.99 19.61 -17.97
CA LEU A 118 -13.16 19.97 -16.57
C LEU A 118 -11.86 20.39 -15.87
N VAL A 119 -10.71 20.06 -16.46
CA VAL A 119 -9.37 20.34 -15.93
C VAL A 119 -8.49 21.04 -16.95
N LYS A 120 -9.11 21.69 -17.94
CA LYS A 120 -8.40 22.35 -19.04
C LYS A 120 -7.38 23.39 -18.57
N ASP A 121 -7.72 24.12 -17.51
CA ASP A 121 -6.84 25.16 -16.92
C ASP A 121 -5.53 24.60 -16.33
N TYR A 122 -5.46 23.29 -16.07
CA TYR A 122 -4.25 22.62 -15.59
C TYR A 122 -3.31 22.16 -16.72
N GLU A 123 -3.73 22.24 -17.99
CA GLU A 123 -3.03 21.64 -19.12
C GLU A 123 -1.59 22.14 -19.28
N GLU A 124 -1.37 23.46 -19.23
CA GLU A 124 -0.05 24.06 -19.40
C GLU A 124 0.93 23.61 -18.30
N ILE A 125 0.50 23.61 -17.05
CA ILE A 125 1.37 23.23 -15.93
C ILE A 125 1.63 21.72 -15.89
N LEU A 126 0.66 20.90 -16.30
CA LEU A 126 0.85 19.45 -16.44
C LEU A 126 1.92 19.16 -17.49
N ASN A 127 1.82 19.81 -18.66
CA ASN A 127 2.82 19.69 -19.71
C ASN A 127 4.20 20.16 -19.24
N ALA A 128 4.29 21.29 -18.54
CA ALA A 128 5.56 21.82 -18.06
C ALA A 128 6.22 20.97 -16.96
N LYS A 129 5.44 20.31 -16.09
CA LYS A 129 5.95 19.61 -14.90
C LYS A 129 6.08 18.10 -15.06
N ARG A 130 5.35 17.48 -15.99
CA ARG A 130 5.28 16.00 -16.13
C ARG A 130 5.73 15.47 -17.49
N PHE A 131 5.98 16.36 -18.46
CA PHE A 131 6.40 15.97 -19.79
C PHE A 131 7.76 16.64 -20.15
N PRO A 132 8.56 16.04 -21.04
CA PRO A 132 8.31 14.80 -21.79
C PRO A 132 8.27 13.54 -20.92
N MET A 133 7.37 12.61 -21.23
CA MET A 133 7.18 11.35 -20.51
C MET A 133 7.64 10.17 -21.36
N LYS A 134 8.47 9.30 -20.79
CA LYS A 134 8.89 8.04 -21.40
C LYS A 134 7.83 6.98 -21.13
N ILE A 135 7.40 6.26 -22.16
CA ILE A 135 6.35 5.23 -22.08
C ILE A 135 6.96 3.88 -22.45
N ALA A 136 6.71 2.87 -21.63
CA ALA A 136 7.08 1.49 -21.93
C ALA A 136 6.06 0.87 -22.90
N PHE A 137 6.57 0.24 -23.95
CA PHE A 137 5.79 -0.33 -25.04
C PHE A 137 6.12 -1.80 -25.23
N PHE A 138 5.07 -2.61 -25.33
CA PHE A 138 5.13 -4.01 -25.69
C PHE A 138 4.16 -4.26 -26.84
N GLY A 139 4.59 -4.93 -27.89
CA GLY A 139 3.68 -5.20 -29.00
C GLY A 139 4.19 -6.18 -30.03
N GLY A 140 3.26 -6.76 -30.77
CA GLY A 140 3.51 -7.79 -31.76
C GLY A 140 2.24 -8.17 -32.52
N GLU A 141 2.30 -9.26 -33.26
CA GLU A 141 1.16 -9.82 -33.99
C GLU A 141 0.29 -10.65 -33.02
N GLU A 142 0.89 -11.53 -32.22
CA GLU A 142 0.14 -12.45 -31.34
C GLU A 142 0.71 -12.50 -29.91
N LEU A 143 -0.18 -12.47 -28.93
CA LEU A 143 0.13 -12.67 -27.51
C LEU A 143 -0.79 -13.76 -26.93
N THR A 144 -0.21 -14.83 -26.41
CA THR A 144 -0.95 -15.94 -25.78
C THR A 144 -0.59 -16.07 -24.30
N ILE A 145 -1.59 -15.96 -23.44
CA ILE A 145 -1.48 -16.04 -21.98
C ILE A 145 -2.01 -17.38 -21.50
N THR A 146 -1.19 -18.13 -20.75
CA THR A 146 -1.49 -19.47 -20.24
C THR A 146 -1.64 -19.46 -18.72
N GLU A 147 -2.33 -20.46 -18.14
CA GLU A 147 -2.64 -20.50 -16.71
C GLU A 147 -1.41 -20.48 -15.80
N ASP A 148 -0.38 -21.28 -16.11
CA ASP A 148 0.79 -21.44 -15.24
C ASP A 148 1.79 -20.26 -15.33
N ASN A 149 1.61 -19.38 -16.32
CA ASN A 149 2.51 -18.28 -16.63
C ASN A 149 1.71 -16.99 -16.83
N PRO A 150 1.17 -16.38 -15.76
CA PRO A 150 0.42 -15.14 -15.88
C PRO A 150 1.31 -14.02 -16.45
N LEU A 151 0.68 -13.09 -17.17
CA LEU A 151 1.33 -11.86 -17.61
C LEU A 151 1.16 -10.78 -16.54
N ILE A 152 2.26 -10.29 -15.98
CA ILE A 152 2.28 -9.21 -15.00
C ILE A 152 2.73 -7.92 -15.68
N VAL A 153 1.90 -6.89 -15.63
CA VAL A 153 2.19 -5.55 -16.15
C VAL A 153 2.41 -4.61 -14.97
N GLN A 154 3.64 -4.13 -14.80
CA GLN A 154 4.02 -3.36 -13.61
C GLN A 154 5.05 -2.27 -13.93
N ASP A 155 5.05 -1.21 -13.14
CA ASP A 155 6.18 -0.30 -13.06
C ASP A 155 7.01 -0.58 -11.81
N LYS A 156 8.33 -0.38 -11.89
CA LYS A 156 9.25 -0.73 -10.79
C LYS A 156 8.88 -0.08 -9.46
N ASN A 157 8.45 1.18 -9.53
CA ASN A 157 8.29 2.02 -8.36
C ASN A 157 6.84 2.14 -7.90
N CYS A 158 5.90 1.45 -8.56
CA CYS A 158 4.47 1.58 -8.30
C CYS A 158 3.96 3.04 -8.33
N TYR A 159 4.64 3.91 -9.10
CA TYR A 159 4.25 5.30 -9.31
C TYR A 159 3.21 5.46 -10.42
N GLY A 160 2.85 4.36 -11.08
CA GLY A 160 1.86 4.35 -12.13
C GLY A 160 2.42 4.84 -13.45
N GLU A 161 3.70 4.59 -13.74
CA GLU A 161 4.23 4.86 -15.08
C GLU A 161 3.48 4.02 -16.13
N PRO A 162 2.97 4.61 -17.24
CA PRO A 162 2.14 3.87 -18.18
C PRO A 162 2.92 2.78 -18.92
N VAL A 163 2.36 1.57 -18.93
CA VAL A 163 2.82 0.46 -19.77
C VAL A 163 1.76 0.15 -20.82
N VAL A 164 2.14 0.24 -22.10
CA VAL A 164 1.22 0.10 -23.24
C VAL A 164 1.48 -1.22 -23.95
N LEU A 165 0.40 -1.98 -24.16
CA LEU A 165 0.38 -3.22 -24.93
C LEU A 165 -0.36 -2.98 -26.26
N VAL A 166 0.26 -3.34 -27.39
CA VAL A 166 -0.36 -3.23 -28.72
C VAL A 166 -0.15 -4.53 -29.49
N TYR A 167 -1.20 -5.32 -29.69
CA TYR A 167 -1.12 -6.60 -30.39
C TYR A 167 -2.23 -6.74 -31.43
N ASP A 168 -2.00 -7.43 -32.55
CA ASP A 168 -3.12 -7.73 -33.46
C ASP A 168 -4.12 -8.69 -32.78
N GLN A 169 -3.61 -9.73 -32.12
CA GLN A 169 -4.42 -10.67 -31.35
C GLN A 169 -3.85 -10.93 -29.95
N ILE A 170 -4.74 -10.94 -28.95
CA ILE A 170 -4.46 -11.43 -27.60
C ILE A 170 -5.38 -12.61 -27.31
N THR A 171 -4.80 -13.77 -27.00
CA THR A 171 -5.52 -14.98 -26.61
C THR A 171 -5.24 -15.26 -25.14
N ILE A 172 -6.29 -15.29 -24.33
CA ILE A 172 -6.20 -15.63 -22.91
C ILE A 172 -6.76 -17.03 -22.75
N GLU A 173 -5.90 -18.03 -22.74
CA GLU A 173 -6.28 -19.44 -22.59
C GLU A 173 -7.02 -19.65 -21.25
N PRO A 174 -7.79 -20.75 -21.08
CA PRO A 174 -8.45 -21.05 -19.82
C PRO A 174 -7.47 -20.96 -18.63
N GLY A 175 -7.83 -20.18 -17.61
CA GLY A 175 -6.99 -19.96 -16.43
C GLY A 175 -5.87 -18.93 -16.61
N GLY A 176 -5.60 -18.46 -17.83
CA GLY A 176 -4.62 -17.40 -18.10
C GLY A 176 -5.06 -16.03 -17.56
N GLU A 177 -4.10 -15.28 -17.00
CA GLU A 177 -4.34 -14.01 -16.32
C GLU A 177 -3.39 -12.92 -16.80
N ILE A 178 -3.93 -11.72 -17.05
CA ILE A 178 -3.18 -10.48 -17.23
C ILE A 178 -3.40 -9.63 -15.97
N ILE A 179 -2.33 -9.39 -15.23
CA ILE A 179 -2.32 -8.72 -13.94
C ILE A 179 -1.68 -7.34 -14.08
N TYR A 180 -2.48 -6.29 -14.00
CA TYR A 180 -2.04 -4.90 -13.97
C TYR A 180 -1.78 -4.44 -12.54
N CYS A 181 -0.57 -3.93 -12.31
CA CYS A 181 -0.13 -3.28 -11.08
C CYS A 181 0.20 -1.79 -11.30
N THR A 182 0.10 -1.29 -12.53
CA THR A 182 0.39 0.09 -12.95
C THR A 182 -0.71 0.63 -13.87
N ASN A 183 -0.65 1.92 -14.23
CA ASN A 183 -1.46 2.49 -15.31
C ASN A 183 -1.15 1.78 -16.62
N GLY A 184 -2.19 1.45 -17.38
CA GLY A 184 -1.99 0.64 -18.58
C GLY A 184 -3.00 0.89 -19.67
N THR A 185 -2.55 0.70 -20.90
CA THR A 185 -3.42 0.66 -22.08
C THR A 185 -3.17 -0.64 -22.82
N VAL A 186 -4.23 -1.39 -23.10
CA VAL A 186 -4.24 -2.51 -24.04
C VAL A 186 -4.91 -2.02 -25.31
N LYS A 187 -4.25 -2.23 -26.45
CA LYS A 187 -4.84 -2.07 -27.79
C LYS A 187 -4.74 -3.36 -28.56
N ALA A 188 -5.86 -3.85 -29.07
CA ALA A 188 -5.85 -5.02 -29.94
C ALA A 188 -6.95 -5.05 -30.99
N ASN A 189 -6.70 -5.73 -32.12
CA ASN A 189 -7.77 -5.97 -33.09
C ASN A 189 -8.70 -7.07 -32.56
N THR A 190 -8.14 -8.09 -31.92
CA THR A 190 -8.93 -9.19 -31.37
C THR A 190 -8.44 -9.60 -29.98
N ILE A 191 -9.37 -9.74 -29.06
CA ILE A 191 -9.14 -10.42 -27.77
C ILE A 191 -10.07 -11.62 -27.68
N ILE A 192 -9.49 -12.79 -27.41
CA ILE A 192 -10.20 -14.05 -27.20
C ILE A 192 -10.08 -14.40 -25.71
N GLY A 193 -11.18 -14.28 -24.98
CA GLY A 193 -11.25 -14.56 -23.54
C GLY A 193 -11.80 -15.95 -23.24
N HIS A 194 -11.26 -16.57 -22.19
CA HIS A 194 -11.76 -17.81 -21.59
C HIS A 194 -11.94 -17.70 -20.07
N GLY A 195 -12.31 -16.52 -19.57
CA GLY A 195 -12.36 -16.22 -18.14
C GLY A 195 -13.55 -16.79 -17.40
N SER A 196 -13.39 -16.86 -16.08
CA SER A 196 -14.45 -17.20 -15.12
C SER A 196 -14.34 -16.32 -13.88
N ALA A 197 -15.36 -16.32 -13.02
CA ALA A 197 -15.30 -15.58 -11.75
C ALA A 197 -14.16 -16.07 -10.82
N GLN A 198 -13.81 -17.35 -10.87
CA GLN A 198 -12.71 -17.92 -10.08
C GLN A 198 -11.32 -17.65 -10.68
N LYS A 199 -11.26 -17.39 -12.00
CA LYS A 199 -10.03 -17.15 -12.77
C LYS A 199 -10.27 -15.98 -13.74
N PRO A 200 -10.16 -14.73 -13.27
CA PRO A 200 -10.37 -13.55 -14.09
C PRO A 200 -9.29 -13.44 -15.17
N ASN A 201 -9.66 -12.96 -16.36
CA ASN A 201 -8.69 -12.70 -17.42
C ASN A 201 -7.87 -11.45 -17.16
N PHE A 202 -8.53 -10.39 -16.68
CA PHE A 202 -7.90 -9.12 -16.36
C PHE A 202 -8.03 -8.85 -14.87
N ILE A 203 -6.89 -8.64 -14.21
CA ILE A 203 -6.83 -8.34 -12.78
C ILE A 203 -6.08 -7.02 -12.63
N ASN A 204 -6.75 -5.97 -12.21
CA ASN A 204 -6.15 -4.70 -11.83
C ASN A 204 -6.00 -4.64 -10.32
N LYS A 205 -4.78 -4.61 -9.79
CA LYS A 205 -4.54 -4.65 -8.35
C LYS A 205 -3.40 -3.77 -7.89
N SER A 206 -3.31 -3.58 -6.59
CA SER A 206 -2.19 -2.87 -5.95
C SER A 206 -1.58 -3.70 -4.82
N SER A 207 -0.52 -3.17 -4.21
CA SER A 207 0.19 -3.82 -3.11
C SER A 207 -0.55 -3.69 -1.78
N ASN A 208 -0.44 -4.70 -0.92
CA ASN A 208 -0.94 -4.62 0.45
C ASN A 208 -0.02 -3.76 1.31
N GLY A 209 -0.61 -3.13 2.32
CA GLY A 209 0.11 -2.44 3.36
C GLY A 209 0.93 -3.42 4.21
N ILE A 210 2.09 -2.96 4.67
CA ILE A 210 2.94 -3.74 5.57
C ILE A 210 2.34 -3.77 6.97
N ASP A 211 2.45 -4.90 7.65
CA ASP A 211 2.09 -4.97 9.06
C ASP A 211 3.05 -4.11 9.91
N GLY A 212 2.53 -3.52 10.98
CA GLY A 212 3.29 -2.80 11.97
C GLY A 212 4.05 -3.76 12.90
N PHE A 213 5.22 -3.34 13.35
CA PHE A 213 6.01 -4.08 14.32
C PHE A 213 5.46 -3.95 15.73
N ASP A 214 5.51 -5.04 16.49
CA ASP A 214 5.18 -5.04 17.92
C ASP A 214 6.21 -4.24 18.73
N GLY A 215 5.75 -3.63 19.81
CA GLY A 215 6.59 -2.97 20.79
C GLY A 215 7.34 -3.96 21.68
N GLU A 216 8.58 -3.64 22.00
CA GLU A 216 9.39 -4.46 22.91
C GLU A 216 8.83 -4.41 24.34
N SER A 217 8.92 -5.51 25.08
CA SER A 217 8.53 -5.49 26.49
C SER A 217 9.54 -4.69 27.33
N GLY A 218 9.04 -4.00 28.33
CA GLY A 218 9.84 -3.32 29.34
C GLY A 218 10.62 -4.30 30.21
N CYS A 219 11.76 -3.84 30.70
CA CYS A 219 12.60 -4.56 31.63
C CYS A 219 12.06 -4.42 33.05
N ASN A 220 12.07 -5.51 33.81
CA ASN A 220 11.75 -5.44 35.23
C ASN A 220 12.80 -4.63 36.00
N GLY A 221 12.33 -3.92 37.01
CA GLY A 221 13.16 -3.20 37.96
C GLY A 221 13.96 -4.15 38.85
N LEU A 222 15.13 -3.69 39.29
CA LEU A 222 15.98 -4.44 40.21
C LEU A 222 15.49 -4.28 41.65
N ASN A 223 15.55 -5.37 42.42
CA ASN A 223 15.23 -5.34 43.84
C ASN A 223 16.24 -4.49 44.62
N GLY A 224 15.77 -3.88 45.70
CA GLY A 224 16.61 -3.25 46.70
C GLY A 224 17.43 -4.28 47.48
N ARG A 225 18.51 -3.81 48.09
CA ARG A 225 19.37 -4.63 48.96
C ARG A 225 18.92 -4.50 50.40
N ASP A 226 18.92 -5.62 51.11
CA ASP A 226 18.62 -5.62 52.53
C ASP A 226 19.65 -4.83 53.35
N GLY A 227 19.18 -4.19 54.40
CA GLY A 227 19.99 -3.53 55.41
C GLY A 227 20.66 -4.53 56.34
N VAL A 228 21.74 -4.10 56.96
CA VAL A 228 22.51 -4.89 57.92
C VAL A 228 21.99 -4.62 59.32
N ALA A 229 21.80 -5.69 60.11
CA ALA A 229 21.37 -5.57 61.51
C ALA A 229 22.41 -4.83 62.37
N GLY A 230 21.94 -4.10 63.36
CA GLY A 230 22.79 -3.39 64.32
C GLY A 230 23.58 -4.30 65.25
N ILE A 231 24.55 -3.71 65.97
CA ILE A 231 25.37 -4.38 66.99
C ILE A 231 24.99 -3.81 68.36
N ASP A 232 24.51 -4.67 69.26
CA ASP A 232 24.08 -4.31 70.62
C ASP A 232 25.26 -4.11 71.59
N LYS A 233 25.06 -3.28 72.62
CA LYS A 233 26.00 -3.09 73.74
C LYS A 233 25.24 -2.88 75.05
N ALA A 234 25.87 -3.23 76.17
CA ALA A 234 25.25 -3.33 77.50
C ALA A 234 24.29 -2.18 77.92
N TYR A 235 24.54 -0.94 77.46
CA TYR A 235 23.72 0.22 77.81
C TYR A 235 23.20 1.04 76.61
N GLY A 236 23.23 0.51 75.39
CA GLY A 236 22.77 1.21 74.19
C GLY A 236 23.18 0.51 72.89
N CYS A 237 22.88 1.12 71.75
CA CYS A 237 23.28 0.58 70.46
C CYS A 237 24.76 0.95 70.14
N ALA A 238 25.59 -0.02 69.78
CA ALA A 238 26.97 0.26 69.35
C ALA A 238 27.05 0.62 67.87
N VAL A 239 26.23 -0.01 67.03
CA VAL A 239 26.07 0.30 65.61
C VAL A 239 24.60 0.14 65.27
N GLU A 240 23.95 1.20 64.78
CA GLU A 240 22.54 1.14 64.37
C GLU A 240 22.33 0.22 63.17
N SER A 241 21.14 -0.37 63.09
CA SER A 241 20.72 -1.14 61.91
C SER A 241 20.65 -0.22 60.69
N THR A 242 21.12 -0.68 59.54
CA THR A 242 21.02 0.12 58.30
C THR A 242 19.66 -0.08 57.64
N ALA A 243 19.20 0.93 56.91
CA ALA A 243 18.03 0.81 56.05
C ALA A 243 18.28 -0.19 54.91
N GLY A 244 17.21 -0.83 54.45
CA GLY A 244 17.20 -1.46 53.13
C GLY A 244 17.19 -0.38 52.05
N THR A 245 17.71 -0.69 50.87
CA THR A 245 17.67 0.27 49.75
C THR A 245 16.35 0.16 49.01
N ASP A 246 15.93 1.26 48.39
CA ASP A 246 14.82 1.25 47.46
C ASP A 246 15.13 0.34 46.26
N ALA A 247 14.07 -0.21 45.69
CA ALA A 247 14.13 -0.89 44.40
C ALA A 247 14.17 0.10 43.24
N ILE A 248 14.49 -0.43 42.06
CA ILE A 248 14.41 0.29 40.80
C ILE A 248 13.06 0.01 40.16
N ASP A 249 12.52 1.00 39.47
CA ASP A 249 11.28 0.90 38.70
C ASP A 249 11.46 -0.04 37.49
N GLY A 250 10.38 -0.69 37.08
CA GLY A 250 10.32 -1.35 35.78
C GLY A 250 10.27 -0.31 34.66
N SER A 251 10.85 -0.62 33.51
CA SER A 251 10.75 0.26 32.36
C SER A 251 9.42 0.07 31.64
N SER A 252 8.92 1.12 31.00
CA SER A 252 7.73 1.01 30.15
C SER A 252 7.98 0.07 28.97
N GLY A 253 6.89 -0.52 28.47
CA GLY A 253 6.88 -1.25 27.20
C GLY A 253 6.95 -0.30 26.01
N GLY A 254 7.54 -0.77 24.93
CA GLY A 254 7.64 -0.08 23.66
C GLY A 254 6.29 0.05 22.95
N LEU A 255 6.17 1.06 22.10
CA LEU A 255 4.97 1.28 21.30
C LEU A 255 4.90 0.27 20.15
N GLY A 256 3.69 -0.21 19.86
CA GLY A 256 3.41 -0.91 18.61
C GLY A 256 3.34 0.07 17.45
N MET A 257 3.94 -0.29 16.31
CA MET A 257 3.93 0.54 15.11
C MET A 257 2.62 0.36 14.35
N GLY A 258 2.13 1.44 13.72
CA GLY A 258 0.95 1.36 12.86
C GLY A 258 1.20 0.51 11.61
N GLY A 259 0.15 -0.14 11.11
CA GLY A 259 0.17 -0.82 9.81
C GLY A 259 0.19 0.19 8.66
N GLY A 260 0.86 -0.17 7.57
CA GLY A 260 0.88 0.60 6.34
C GLY A 260 -0.47 0.57 5.63
N SER A 261 -0.83 1.65 4.93
CA SER A 261 -2.01 1.64 4.07
C SER A 261 -1.82 0.70 2.88
N GLY A 262 -2.91 0.06 2.47
CA GLY A 262 -2.98 -0.64 1.19
C GLY A 262 -2.87 0.34 0.02
N GLY A 263 -2.24 -0.11 -1.06
CA GLY A 263 -2.07 0.68 -2.27
C GLY A 263 -3.39 0.85 -3.03
N ASN A 264 -3.58 2.02 -3.63
CA ASN A 264 -4.69 2.22 -4.57
C ASN A 264 -4.34 1.57 -5.91
N ALA A 265 -5.28 0.88 -6.54
CA ALA A 265 -5.08 0.38 -7.90
C ALA A 265 -5.24 1.52 -8.93
N ASN A 266 -4.47 1.39 -10.02
CA ASN A 266 -4.40 2.38 -11.09
C ASN A 266 -5.58 2.25 -12.06
N ASP A 267 -5.77 3.20 -12.96
CA ASP A 267 -6.78 3.03 -14.02
C ASP A 267 -6.16 2.30 -15.21
N ILE A 268 -6.97 1.46 -15.86
CA ILE A 268 -6.56 0.76 -17.09
C ILE A 268 -7.57 0.97 -18.21
N VAL A 269 -7.07 1.06 -19.44
CA VAL A 269 -7.87 1.19 -20.65
C VAL A 269 -7.63 -0.03 -21.53
N ILE A 270 -8.71 -0.67 -21.99
CA ILE A 270 -8.71 -1.80 -22.89
C ILE A 270 -9.50 -1.38 -24.13
N ASP A 271 -8.80 -1.13 -25.23
CA ASP A 271 -9.35 -0.70 -26.51
C ASP A 271 -9.22 -1.85 -27.51
N VAL A 272 -10.33 -2.48 -27.88
CA VAL A 272 -10.33 -3.70 -28.68
C VAL A 272 -11.32 -3.62 -29.83
N GLN A 273 -10.96 -4.08 -31.03
CA GLN A 273 -11.94 -4.07 -32.13
C GLN A 273 -12.98 -5.16 -31.89
N LEU A 274 -12.54 -6.42 -31.79
CA LEU A 274 -13.39 -7.58 -31.58
C LEU A 274 -13.06 -8.28 -30.26
N LEU A 275 -14.03 -8.30 -29.33
CA LEU A 275 -13.92 -9.05 -28.07
C LEU A 275 -14.84 -10.27 -28.09
N THR A 276 -14.28 -11.47 -27.90
CA THR A 276 -15.02 -12.75 -27.99
C THR A 276 -14.74 -13.67 -26.82
N GLY A 277 -15.66 -14.61 -26.60
CA GLY A 277 -15.62 -15.54 -25.47
C GLY A 277 -16.08 -14.92 -24.14
N PRO A 278 -16.10 -15.70 -23.04
CA PRO A 278 -16.32 -15.16 -21.72
C PRO A 278 -15.09 -14.38 -21.24
N VAL A 279 -15.32 -13.16 -20.75
CA VAL A 279 -14.27 -12.27 -20.26
C VAL A 279 -14.59 -11.91 -18.83
N SER A 280 -13.67 -12.18 -17.90
CA SER A 280 -13.85 -11.76 -16.51
C SER A 280 -12.79 -10.74 -16.10
N VAL A 281 -13.23 -9.67 -15.45
CA VAL A 281 -12.43 -8.50 -15.09
C VAL A 281 -12.59 -8.25 -13.60
N LEU A 282 -11.48 -8.19 -12.89
CA LEU A 282 -11.41 -7.91 -11.46
C LEU A 282 -10.58 -6.65 -11.22
N SER A 283 -11.10 -5.70 -10.46
CA SER A 283 -10.34 -4.54 -9.96
C SER A 283 -10.36 -4.54 -8.43
N ILE A 284 -9.17 -4.57 -7.80
CA ILE A 284 -9.06 -4.70 -6.35
C ILE A 284 -8.01 -3.76 -5.76
N GLY A 285 -8.37 -3.04 -4.70
CA GLY A 285 -7.42 -2.24 -3.92
C GLY A 285 -6.59 -3.13 -2.99
N GLY A 286 -5.40 -2.67 -2.59
CA GLY A 286 -4.57 -3.40 -1.62
C GLY A 286 -5.18 -3.41 -0.22
N ASP A 287 -5.03 -4.49 0.53
CA ASP A 287 -5.44 -4.54 1.93
C ASP A 287 -4.51 -3.66 2.80
N GLY A 288 -5.04 -3.04 3.84
CA GLY A 288 -4.23 -2.35 4.85
C GLY A 288 -3.52 -3.33 5.77
N GLY A 289 -2.29 -3.01 6.17
CA GLY A 289 -1.53 -3.81 7.12
C GLY A 289 -2.09 -3.70 8.54
N ASN A 290 -1.93 -4.74 9.34
CA ASN A 290 -2.33 -4.74 10.75
C ASN A 290 -1.39 -3.85 11.58
N GLY A 291 -1.90 -3.23 12.63
CA GLY A 291 -1.08 -2.53 13.61
C GLY A 291 -0.37 -3.50 14.55
N GLY A 292 0.85 -3.17 14.94
CA GLY A 292 1.62 -3.93 15.92
C GLY A 292 1.07 -3.76 17.34
N ASN A 293 1.22 -4.78 18.17
CA ASN A 293 0.86 -4.74 19.58
C ASN A 293 1.80 -3.84 20.38
N GLY A 294 1.32 -3.23 21.45
CA GLY A 294 2.18 -2.56 22.42
C GLY A 294 2.91 -3.56 23.30
N GLY A 295 4.15 -3.24 23.68
CA GLY A 295 4.95 -4.04 24.59
C GLY A 295 4.42 -3.94 26.02
N ASN A 296 4.49 -5.02 26.80
CA ASN A 296 4.11 -4.95 28.22
C ASN A 296 5.13 -4.12 29.01
N GLY A 297 4.69 -3.39 30.03
CA GLY A 297 5.58 -2.73 30.98
C GLY A 297 6.28 -3.74 31.89
N GLY A 298 7.50 -3.40 32.30
CA GLY A 298 8.27 -4.19 33.26
C GLY A 298 7.73 -4.00 34.67
N ASN A 299 7.77 -5.05 35.49
CA ASN A 299 7.38 -4.95 36.90
C ASN A 299 8.43 -4.16 37.69
N GLY A 300 8.00 -3.42 38.71
CA GLY A 300 8.90 -2.76 39.64
C GLY A 300 9.63 -3.75 40.57
N GLY A 301 10.85 -3.39 40.97
CA GLY A 301 11.63 -4.21 41.91
C GLY A 301 11.03 -4.17 43.32
N ILE A 302 11.29 -5.20 44.12
CA ILE A 302 10.91 -5.25 45.53
C ILE A 302 11.94 -4.49 46.37
N GLY A 303 11.51 -3.57 47.24
CA GLY A 303 12.38 -2.83 48.15
C GLY A 303 13.12 -3.73 49.13
N GLY A 304 14.35 -3.36 49.49
CA GLY A 304 15.17 -4.11 50.44
C GLY A 304 14.61 -4.03 51.86
N ASN A 305 14.69 -5.11 52.62
CA ASN A 305 14.28 -5.10 54.02
C ASN A 305 15.23 -4.25 54.87
N GLY A 306 14.72 -3.56 55.89
CA GLY A 306 15.56 -2.91 56.89
C GLY A 306 16.32 -3.92 57.77
N GLY A 307 17.47 -3.51 58.30
CA GLY A 307 18.23 -4.35 59.22
C GLY A 307 17.41 -4.75 60.45
N ASN A 308 17.47 -6.03 60.83
CA ASN A 308 16.68 -6.55 61.94
C ASN A 308 16.97 -5.84 63.27
N LYS A 309 15.95 -5.73 64.13
CA LYS A 309 16.10 -5.22 65.50
C LYS A 309 17.01 -6.13 66.33
N VAL A 310 18.05 -5.57 66.94
CA VAL A 310 18.95 -6.30 67.86
C VAL A 310 19.09 -5.54 69.18
N GLY A 311 18.72 -6.16 70.29
CA GLY A 311 18.85 -5.58 71.63
C GLY A 311 18.11 -4.24 71.78
N LYS A 312 18.85 -3.18 72.13
CA LYS A 312 18.30 -1.81 72.24
C LYS A 312 18.36 -1.02 70.93
N CYS A 313 18.98 -1.54 69.86
CA CYS A 313 19.00 -0.89 68.55
C CYS A 313 17.61 -0.97 67.90
N SER A 314 17.20 0.09 67.20
CA SER A 314 15.99 0.04 66.37
C SER A 314 16.20 -0.85 65.14
N ALA A 315 15.11 -1.34 64.56
CA ALA A 315 15.16 -1.92 63.22
C ALA A 315 15.49 -0.81 62.20
N GLY A 316 16.15 -1.18 61.10
CA GLY A 316 16.28 -0.30 59.95
C GLY A 316 14.93 -0.11 59.26
N SER A 317 14.75 1.01 58.56
CA SER A 317 13.61 1.20 57.67
C SER A 317 13.71 0.29 56.46
N GLY A 318 12.56 -0.18 55.96
CA GLY A 318 12.49 -0.88 54.68
C GLY A 318 12.62 0.10 53.52
N GLY A 319 13.22 -0.35 52.42
CA GLY A 319 13.25 0.39 51.16
C GLY A 319 11.89 0.34 50.46
N ASN A 320 11.60 1.36 49.66
CA ASN A 320 10.40 1.39 48.83
C ASN A 320 10.49 0.39 47.67
N GLY A 321 9.34 -0.15 47.28
CA GLY A 321 9.22 -0.89 46.02
C GLY A 321 9.33 0.05 44.83
N GLY A 322 9.92 -0.43 43.73
CA GLY A 322 9.94 0.29 42.47
C GLY A 322 8.55 0.28 41.83
N ASN A 323 8.22 1.31 41.07
CA ASN A 323 6.99 1.35 40.27
C ASN A 323 7.07 0.36 39.10
N GLY A 324 5.92 -0.15 38.68
CA GLY A 324 5.82 -0.86 37.41
C GLY A 324 5.89 0.13 36.25
N GLY A 325 6.49 -0.28 35.14
CA GLY A 325 6.48 0.48 33.91
C GLY A 325 5.11 0.42 33.23
N ASP A 326 4.75 1.45 32.49
CA ASP A 326 3.51 1.45 31.71
C ASP A 326 3.58 0.47 30.52
N GLY A 327 2.44 -0.10 30.13
CA GLY A 327 2.31 -0.82 28.89
C GLY A 327 2.36 0.12 27.69
N GLY A 328 3.04 -0.29 26.64
CA GLY A 328 3.08 0.46 25.39
C GLY A 328 1.71 0.50 24.71
N HIS A 329 1.37 1.61 24.08
CA HIS A 329 0.19 1.67 23.22
C HIS A 329 0.43 0.88 21.92
N ALA A 330 -0.65 0.35 21.34
CA ALA A 330 -0.58 -0.38 20.08
C ALA A 330 -0.62 0.54 18.85
N GLY A 331 -0.20 -0.01 17.73
CA GLY A 331 -0.35 0.62 16.42
C GLY A 331 -1.78 0.49 15.88
N ASN A 332 -2.23 1.52 15.17
CA ASN A 332 -3.47 1.44 14.38
C ASN A 332 -3.26 0.56 13.14
N GLY A 333 -4.32 -0.08 12.66
CA GLY A 333 -4.32 -0.74 11.36
C GLY A 333 -4.32 0.27 10.22
N GLY A 334 -3.69 -0.11 9.11
CA GLY A 334 -3.63 0.68 7.88
C GLY A 334 -4.97 0.71 7.16
N LYS A 335 -5.24 1.81 6.43
CA LYS A 335 -6.44 1.93 5.59
C LYS A 335 -6.30 0.98 4.38
N GLY A 336 -7.37 0.31 3.98
CA GLY A 336 -7.44 -0.38 2.69
C GLY A 336 -7.39 0.61 1.53
N GLY A 337 -6.76 0.18 0.43
CA GLY A 337 -6.61 0.96 -0.79
C GLY A 337 -7.88 0.93 -1.65
N ASP A 338 -8.10 2.00 -2.40
CA ASP A 338 -9.22 2.09 -3.35
C ASP A 338 -8.89 1.27 -4.62
N SER A 339 -9.88 0.59 -5.23
CA SER A 339 -9.64 -0.06 -6.52
C SER A 339 -9.71 0.94 -7.69
N GLY A 340 -9.10 0.57 -8.80
CA GLY A 340 -9.04 1.41 -10.00
C GLY A 340 -10.26 1.23 -10.89
N ASN A 341 -10.48 2.19 -11.79
CA ASN A 341 -11.45 2.04 -12.85
C ASN A 341 -10.86 1.23 -14.01
N VAL A 342 -11.72 0.49 -14.70
CA VAL A 342 -11.36 -0.23 -15.93
C VAL A 342 -12.25 0.27 -17.05
N TYR A 343 -11.67 0.75 -18.14
CA TYR A 343 -12.41 1.24 -19.30
C TYR A 343 -12.22 0.27 -20.46
N ILE A 344 -13.29 -0.42 -20.85
CA ILE A 344 -13.31 -1.35 -21.97
C ILE A 344 -14.07 -0.69 -23.11
N HIS A 345 -13.37 -0.40 -24.20
CA HIS A 345 -13.96 0.02 -25.46
C HIS A 345 -13.92 -1.13 -26.44
N LEU A 346 -15.07 -1.51 -27.00
CA LEU A 346 -15.17 -2.48 -28.08
C LEU A 346 -16.06 -1.99 -29.23
N SER A 347 -15.64 -2.26 -30.46
CA SER A 347 -16.40 -1.92 -31.67
C SER A 347 -17.26 -3.08 -32.18
N GLU A 348 -16.81 -4.32 -31.97
CA GLU A 348 -17.38 -5.55 -32.50
C GLU A 348 -17.37 -6.66 -31.42
N GLY A 349 -18.26 -7.64 -31.60
CA GLY A 349 -18.45 -8.73 -30.65
C GLY A 349 -19.56 -8.46 -29.64
N GLN A 350 -19.97 -9.52 -28.95
CA GLN A 350 -20.96 -9.51 -27.86
C GLN A 350 -20.50 -10.49 -26.76
N PRO A 351 -19.37 -10.19 -26.10
CA PRO A 351 -18.80 -11.08 -25.09
C PRO A 351 -19.69 -11.12 -23.84
N VAL A 352 -19.62 -12.24 -23.11
CA VAL A 352 -20.17 -12.30 -21.75
C VAL A 352 -19.10 -11.71 -20.83
N ILE A 353 -19.36 -10.51 -20.29
CA ILE A 353 -18.43 -9.83 -19.39
C ILE A 353 -18.89 -10.02 -17.94
N ASN A 354 -18.04 -10.63 -17.11
CA ASN A 354 -18.21 -10.69 -15.67
C ASN A 354 -17.26 -9.69 -15.00
N ALA A 355 -17.79 -8.61 -14.46
CA ALA A 355 -17.03 -7.50 -13.91
C ALA A 355 -17.18 -7.47 -12.38
N GLN A 356 -16.07 -7.33 -11.66
CA GLN A 356 -16.07 -7.22 -10.20
C GLN A 356 -15.08 -6.15 -9.76
N SER A 357 -15.47 -5.34 -8.78
CA SER A 357 -14.63 -4.28 -8.24
C SER A 357 -14.78 -4.17 -6.72
N TYR A 358 -13.65 -4.21 -6.00
CA TYR A 358 -13.62 -4.19 -4.54
C TYR A 358 -12.53 -3.26 -4.02
N GLY A 359 -12.85 -2.40 -3.06
CA GLY A 359 -11.81 -1.76 -2.26
C GLY A 359 -11.08 -2.80 -1.40
N GLY A 360 -9.83 -2.50 -1.04
CA GLY A 360 -9.08 -3.32 -0.09
C GLY A 360 -9.66 -3.22 1.32
N ASN A 361 -9.46 -4.27 2.12
CA ASN A 361 -9.90 -4.26 3.51
C ASN A 361 -8.99 -3.38 4.37
N GLY A 362 -9.53 -2.79 5.43
CA GLY A 362 -8.70 -2.13 6.44
C GLY A 362 -7.99 -3.16 7.32
N GLY A 363 -6.75 -2.85 7.72
CA GLY A 363 -6.01 -3.67 8.67
C GLY A 363 -6.58 -3.57 10.08
N ASN A 364 -6.36 -4.59 10.90
CA ASN A 364 -6.79 -4.57 12.30
C ASN A 364 -5.85 -3.70 13.14
N GLY A 365 -6.35 -3.05 14.18
CA GLY A 365 -5.50 -2.42 15.19
C GLY A 365 -4.82 -3.45 16.10
N GLY A 366 -3.62 -3.13 16.58
CA GLY A 366 -2.91 -3.95 17.57
C GLY A 366 -3.53 -3.84 18.96
N LYS A 367 -3.12 -4.70 19.89
CA LYS A 367 -3.53 -4.64 21.30
C LYS A 367 -2.52 -3.87 22.14
N GLY A 368 -3.01 -3.06 23.08
CA GLY A 368 -2.17 -2.36 24.05
C GLY A 368 -1.44 -3.34 24.96
N GLY A 369 -0.19 -3.01 25.30
CA GLY A 369 0.59 -3.78 26.26
C GLY A 369 0.03 -3.59 27.67
N LYS A 370 0.20 -4.58 28.54
CA LYS A 370 -0.21 -4.46 29.93
C LYS A 370 0.78 -3.63 30.73
N GLY A 371 0.30 -2.85 31.71
CA GLY A 371 1.14 -2.21 32.70
C GLY A 371 1.84 -3.22 33.61
N GLY A 372 3.08 -2.94 33.97
CA GLY A 372 3.85 -3.71 34.92
C GLY A 372 3.31 -3.52 36.34
N GLU A 373 3.41 -4.57 37.17
CA GLU A 373 3.02 -4.47 38.57
C GLU A 373 4.02 -3.64 39.37
N GLY A 374 3.52 -2.84 40.32
CA GLY A 374 4.37 -2.16 41.30
C GLY A 374 5.04 -3.16 42.25
N GLY A 375 6.32 -2.94 42.53
CA GLY A 375 7.09 -3.75 43.46
C GLY A 375 6.66 -3.53 44.91
N LYS A 376 6.79 -4.55 45.76
CA LYS A 376 6.46 -4.41 47.18
C LYS A 376 7.52 -3.59 47.92
N GLY A 377 7.13 -2.85 48.96
CA GLY A 377 8.09 -2.29 49.92
C GLY A 377 8.79 -3.38 50.73
N GLY A 378 10.02 -3.12 51.13
CA GLY A 378 10.79 -3.99 52.01
C GLY A 378 10.30 -3.94 53.46
N ALA A 379 10.50 -5.01 54.22
CA ALA A 379 10.08 -5.05 55.61
C ALA A 379 10.85 -4.05 56.48
N GLY A 380 10.14 -3.20 57.22
CA GLY A 380 10.70 -2.20 58.13
C GLY A 380 9.82 -0.95 58.18
N ASP A 381 10.09 -0.02 59.09
CA ASP A 381 9.25 1.18 59.22
C ASP A 381 9.36 2.05 57.96
N ASN A 382 8.25 2.69 57.56
CA ASN A 382 8.13 3.69 56.49
C ASN A 382 8.33 3.22 55.03
N SER A 383 8.37 1.92 54.73
CA SER A 383 8.40 1.43 53.34
C SER A 383 7.05 1.60 52.63
N GLN A 384 7.05 1.96 51.34
CA GLN A 384 5.87 1.99 50.48
C GLN A 384 5.98 1.00 49.31
N PRO A 385 4.88 0.35 48.89
CA PRO A 385 4.85 -0.34 47.61
C PRO A 385 4.93 0.66 46.45
N GLY A 386 5.52 0.22 45.34
CA GLY A 386 5.46 0.93 44.07
C GLY A 386 4.07 0.88 43.46
N VAL A 387 3.79 1.80 42.55
CA VAL A 387 2.54 1.90 41.82
C VAL A 387 2.61 1.03 40.56
N SER A 388 1.56 0.31 40.22
CA SER A 388 1.47 -0.41 38.95
C SER A 388 1.39 0.56 37.78
N GLY A 389 2.05 0.21 36.68
CA GLY A 389 1.93 0.93 35.42
C GLY A 389 0.53 0.82 34.83
N GLN A 390 0.22 1.75 33.93
CA GLN A 390 -1.04 1.77 33.19
C GLN A 390 -0.99 0.82 31.99
N ASP A 391 -2.13 0.21 31.65
CA ASP A 391 -2.26 -0.53 30.39
C ASP A 391 -2.19 0.44 29.21
N GLY A 392 -1.56 -0.04 28.13
CA GLY A 392 -1.56 0.58 26.83
C GLY A 392 -2.96 0.62 26.21
N ILE A 393 -3.09 1.42 25.16
CA ILE A 393 -4.36 1.62 24.46
C ILE A 393 -4.32 0.77 23.19
N ASP A 394 -5.42 0.08 22.91
CA ASP A 394 -5.59 -0.68 21.68
C ASP A 394 -5.62 0.25 20.45
N GLY A 395 -5.03 -0.22 19.37
CA GLY A 395 -5.07 0.43 18.07
C GLY A 395 -6.46 0.36 17.46
N LYS A 396 -6.79 1.35 16.63
CA LYS A 396 -8.01 1.36 15.83
C LYS A 396 -7.80 0.56 14.54
N SER A 397 -8.82 -0.15 14.08
CA SER A 397 -8.81 -0.75 12.74
C SER A 397 -8.85 0.34 11.67
N GLY A 398 -8.21 0.05 10.54
CA GLY A 398 -8.28 0.88 9.34
C GLY A 398 -9.66 0.80 8.68
N GLY A 399 -10.02 1.85 7.94
CA GLY A 399 -11.20 1.82 7.08
C GLY A 399 -10.94 1.01 5.81
N ALA A 400 -12.00 0.44 5.23
CA ALA A 400 -11.93 -0.17 3.90
C ALA A 400 -11.71 0.89 2.81
N GLY A 401 -11.15 0.45 1.69
CA GLY A 401 -11.06 1.23 0.47
C GLY A 401 -12.40 1.30 -0.27
N VAL A 402 -12.46 2.20 -1.25
CA VAL A 402 -13.62 2.40 -2.11
C VAL A 402 -13.46 1.57 -3.39
N ALA A 403 -14.53 0.90 -3.81
CA ALA A 403 -14.56 0.22 -5.10
C ALA A 403 -14.66 1.23 -6.26
N GLY A 404 -13.77 1.09 -7.24
CA GLY A 404 -13.84 1.71 -8.55
C GLY A 404 -14.92 1.08 -9.43
N LYS A 405 -15.01 1.52 -10.68
CA LYS A 405 -16.03 1.09 -11.64
C LYS A 405 -15.42 0.48 -12.89
N ILE A 406 -16.10 -0.51 -13.44
CA ILE A 406 -15.73 -1.12 -14.72
C ILE A 406 -16.73 -0.62 -15.77
N TYR A 407 -16.24 0.02 -16.82
CA TYR A 407 -17.04 0.62 -17.88
C TYR A 407 -16.87 -0.19 -19.16
N VAL A 408 -17.98 -0.56 -19.80
CA VAL A 408 -18.00 -1.19 -21.12
C VAL A 408 -18.74 -0.26 -22.08
N ASN A 409 -18.02 0.31 -23.04
CA ASN A 409 -18.55 1.32 -23.96
C ASN A 409 -19.30 2.44 -23.23
N GLY A 410 -18.73 2.91 -22.12
CA GLY A 410 -19.28 3.96 -21.27
C GLY A 410 -20.38 3.53 -20.29
N ASN A 411 -20.81 2.26 -20.32
CA ASN A 411 -21.82 1.75 -19.38
C ASN A 411 -21.16 1.03 -18.21
N VAL A 412 -21.51 1.44 -16.99
CA VAL A 412 -21.01 0.80 -15.76
C VAL A 412 -21.52 -0.64 -15.69
N GLN A 413 -20.60 -1.57 -15.46
CA GLN A 413 -20.88 -2.96 -15.12
C GLN A 413 -20.88 -3.11 -13.59
N GLY A 414 -21.85 -3.87 -13.07
CA GLY A 414 -22.13 -4.00 -11.65
C GLY A 414 -21.44 -5.18 -11.00
#